data_AF-A0A968SVG4-F1
#
_entry.id   AF-A0A968SVG4-F1
#
_cell.length_a   1.000
_cell.length_b   1.000
_cell.length_c   1.000
_cell.angle_alpha   90.00
_cell.angle_beta   90.00
_cell.angle_gamma   90.00
#
_symmetry.space_group_name_H-M   'P 1'
#
loop_
_entity.id
_entity.type
_entity.pdbx_description
1 polymer ?
#
loop_
_entity_poly.entity_id
_entity_poly.type
_entity_poly.pdbx_seq_one_letter_code
_entity_poly.pdbx_strand_id
1 'polypeptide(L)'
;MTSKPTLEGVDLLPYLPMVYVAWADGDLTHDEIATIRARVGNAPLSSDDRARLAEWMDPDRPPSASDVFRLLHRIQAAAVALDPPGKE
;
A
#
# COMPACT_ATOMS: atom_id res chain seq x y z
N MET A 1 -19.91 1.06 -0.63
CA MET A 1 -18.44 1.18 -0.53
C MET A 1 -17.86 -0.22 -0.70
N THR A 2 -17.17 -0.47 -1.80
CA THR A 2 -16.47 -1.74 -2.05
C THR A 2 -15.16 -1.72 -1.25
N SER A 3 -14.84 -2.78 -0.51
CA SER A 3 -13.55 -2.88 0.19
C SER A 3 -12.39 -2.97 -0.81
N LYS A 4 -11.23 -2.43 -0.44
CA LYS A 4 -10.02 -2.52 -1.26
C LYS A 4 -9.50 -3.95 -1.38
N PRO A 5 -8.82 -4.30 -2.48
CA PRO A 5 -8.15 -5.59 -2.62
C PRO A 5 -7.01 -5.71 -1.62
N THR A 6 -6.73 -6.92 -1.15
CA THR A 6 -5.60 -7.15 -0.24
C THR A 6 -4.26 -7.06 -0.98
N LEU A 7 -3.29 -6.35 -0.39
CA LEU A 7 -1.90 -6.25 -0.87
C LEU A 7 -1.03 -7.33 -0.19
N GLU A 8 -1.03 -8.54 -0.73
CA GLU A 8 -0.43 -9.73 -0.06
C GLU A 8 0.98 -10.09 -0.57
N GLY A 9 1.31 -9.72 -1.82
CA GLY A 9 2.58 -10.08 -2.47
C GLY A 9 3.83 -9.59 -1.73
N VAL A 10 4.89 -10.39 -1.73
CA VAL A 10 6.18 -10.02 -1.12
C VAL A 10 6.78 -8.81 -1.83
N ASP A 11 6.64 -8.76 -3.16
CA ASP A 11 7.12 -7.64 -3.99
C ASP A 11 6.35 -6.33 -3.72
N LEU A 12 5.17 -6.40 -3.08
CA LEU A 12 4.40 -5.23 -2.66
C LEU A 12 4.86 -4.65 -1.32
N LEU A 13 5.56 -5.42 -0.49
CA LEU A 13 5.97 -5.00 0.86
C LEU A 13 6.69 -3.64 0.89
N PRO A 14 7.64 -3.34 -0.02
CA PRO A 14 8.32 -2.05 -0.03
C PRO A 14 7.40 -0.85 -0.26
N TYR A 15 6.25 -1.07 -0.91
CA TYR A 15 5.31 -0.01 -1.28
C TYR A 15 4.23 0.22 -0.22
N LEU A 16 3.98 -0.74 0.67
CA LEU A 16 2.90 -0.65 1.65
C LEU A 16 3.01 0.55 2.60
N PRO A 17 4.19 0.88 3.17
CA PRO A 17 4.32 2.06 4.04
C PRO A 17 3.98 3.36 3.31
N MET A 18 4.38 3.48 2.04
CA MET A 18 4.05 4.65 1.21
C MET A 18 2.54 4.74 0.98
N VAL A 19 1.86 3.62 0.66
CA VAL A 19 0.40 3.60 0.51
C VAL A 19 -0.30 3.94 1.83
N TYR A 20 0.21 3.47 2.96
CA TYR A 20 -0.34 3.81 4.27
C TYR A 20 -0.23 5.31 4.55
N VAL A 21 0.95 5.90 4.36
CA VAL A 21 1.17 7.35 4.57
C VAL A 21 0.26 8.16 3.65
N ALA A 22 0.12 7.76 2.39
CA ALA A 22 -0.75 8.41 1.40
C ALA A 22 -2.23 8.49 1.83
N TRP A 23 -2.69 7.62 2.73
CA TRP A 23 -4.06 7.61 3.23
C TRP A 23 -4.20 7.98 4.71
N ALA A 24 -3.09 8.13 5.43
CA ALA A 24 -3.09 8.32 6.89
C ALA A 24 -3.63 9.70 7.30
N ASP A 25 -3.47 10.73 6.47
CA ASP A 25 -4.04 12.07 6.72
C ASP A 25 -5.47 12.24 6.20
N GLY A 26 -5.95 11.28 5.38
CA GLY A 26 -7.30 11.26 4.82
C GLY A 26 -7.49 11.99 3.49
N ASP A 27 -6.47 12.66 2.94
CA ASP A 27 -6.54 13.42 1.70
C ASP A 27 -5.35 13.09 0.78
N LEU A 28 -5.55 12.16 -0.15
CA LEU A 28 -4.59 11.89 -1.21
C LEU A 28 -4.93 12.73 -2.45
N THR A 29 -4.11 13.73 -2.76
CA THR A 29 -4.39 14.61 -3.90
C THR A 29 -4.07 13.95 -5.25
N HIS A 30 -4.66 14.47 -6.32
CA HIS A 30 -4.39 14.02 -7.68
C HIS A 30 -2.93 14.24 -8.12
N ASP A 31 -2.23 15.26 -7.60
CA ASP A 31 -0.82 15.48 -7.92
C ASP A 31 0.11 14.48 -7.19
N GLU A 32 -0.21 14.17 -5.93
CA GLU A 32 0.49 13.14 -5.16
C GLU A 32 0.29 11.76 -5.79
N ILE A 33 -0.93 11.45 -6.25
CA ILE A 33 -1.23 10.20 -6.95
C ILE A 33 -0.43 10.06 -8.23
N ALA A 34 -0.34 11.12 -9.03
CA ALA A 34 0.37 11.10 -10.29
C ALA A 34 1.86 10.84 -10.06
N THR A 35 2.42 11.49 -9.04
CA THR A 35 3.82 11.32 -8.64
C THR A 35 4.10 9.89 -8.19
N ILE A 36 3.25 9.33 -7.34
CA ILE A 36 3.40 7.97 -6.83
C ILE A 36 3.24 6.95 -7.96
N ARG A 37 2.22 7.08 -8.81
CA ARG A 37 1.99 6.20 -9.97
C ARG A 37 3.16 6.23 -10.95
N ALA A 38 3.75 7.39 -11.21
CA ALA A 38 4.92 7.51 -12.08
C ALA A 38 6.13 6.72 -11.52
N ARG A 39 6.37 6.77 -10.21
CA ARG A 39 7.46 6.03 -9.55
C ARG A 39 7.21 4.51 -9.56
N VAL A 40 5.97 4.11 -9.34
CA VAL A 40 5.55 2.70 -9.34
C VAL A 40 5.48 2.12 -10.76
N GLY A 41 5.32 2.95 -11.78
CA GLY A 41 5.30 2.56 -13.19
C GLY A 41 6.47 1.67 -13.60
N ASN A 42 7.66 1.88 -13.04
CA ASN A 42 8.86 1.10 -13.36
C ASN A 42 9.19 0.01 -12.34
N ALA A 43 8.33 -0.22 -11.35
CA ALA A 43 8.53 -1.24 -10.34
C ALA A 43 8.50 -2.66 -10.95
N PRO A 44 9.33 -3.60 -10.47
CA PRO A 44 9.32 -5.00 -10.89
C PRO A 44 8.14 -5.75 -10.24
N LEU A 45 6.91 -5.31 -10.51
CA LEU A 45 5.68 -5.91 -10.02
C LEU A 45 5.02 -6.77 -11.09
N SER A 46 4.38 -7.86 -10.67
CA SER A 46 3.45 -8.61 -11.51
C SER A 46 2.31 -7.71 -11.99
N SER A 47 1.66 -8.08 -13.10
CA SER A 47 0.50 -7.33 -13.61
C SER A 47 -0.63 -7.25 -12.58
N ASP A 48 -0.83 -8.31 -11.81
CA ASP A 48 -1.87 -8.37 -10.77
C ASP A 48 -1.53 -7.47 -9.58
N ASP A 49 -0.30 -7.48 -9.10
CA ASP A 49 0.14 -6.62 -8.00
C ASP A 49 0.09 -5.15 -8.39
N ARG A 50 0.48 -4.84 -9.64
CA ARG A 50 0.36 -3.50 -10.21
C ARG A 50 -1.10 -3.04 -10.26
N ALA A 51 -2.03 -3.90 -10.66
CA ALA A 51 -3.45 -3.57 -10.71
C ALA A 51 -4.02 -3.31 -9.30
N ARG A 52 -3.68 -4.15 -8.31
CA ARG A 52 -4.08 -3.96 -6.91
C ARG A 52 -3.52 -2.64 -6.36
N LEU A 53 -2.24 -2.38 -6.60
CA LEU A 53 -1.58 -1.16 -6.13
C LEU A 53 -2.17 0.10 -6.79
N ALA A 54 -2.50 0.03 -8.08
CA ALA A 54 -3.17 1.13 -8.79
C ALA A 54 -4.56 1.42 -8.22
N GLU A 55 -5.31 0.38 -7.81
CA GLU A 55 -6.61 0.57 -7.15
C GLU A 55 -6.46 1.27 -5.80
N TRP A 56 -5.43 0.94 -5.02
CA TRP A 56 -5.09 1.68 -3.79
C TRP A 56 -4.66 3.12 -4.04
N MET A 57 -4.25 3.44 -5.26
CA MET A 57 -3.83 4.78 -5.68
C MET A 57 -4.91 5.47 -6.50
N ASP A 58 -6.18 5.35 -6.14
CA ASP A 58 -7.29 6.03 -6.81
C ASP A 58 -7.96 7.01 -5.84
N PRO A 59 -7.75 8.34 -5.99
CA PRO A 59 -8.28 9.35 -5.07
C PRO A 59 -9.81 9.42 -5.09
N ASP A 60 -10.44 9.08 -6.23
CA ASP A 60 -11.90 9.07 -6.36
C ASP A 60 -12.54 7.84 -5.68
N ARG A 61 -11.72 6.88 -5.25
CA ARG A 61 -12.14 5.67 -4.56
C ARG A 61 -11.31 5.48 -3.29
N PRO A 62 -11.49 6.30 -2.26
CA PRO A 62 -10.70 6.18 -1.04
C PRO A 62 -10.93 4.82 -0.35
N PRO A 63 -9.91 4.26 0.32
CA PRO A 63 -10.08 3.10 1.18
C PRO A 63 -11.00 3.42 2.37
N SER A 64 -11.64 2.40 2.93
CA SER A 64 -12.30 2.55 4.22
C SER A 64 -11.29 2.58 5.37
N ALA A 65 -11.68 3.07 6.54
CA ALA A 65 -10.85 3.01 7.75
C ALA A 65 -10.39 1.57 8.07
N SER A 66 -11.27 0.58 7.86
CA SER A 66 -10.94 -0.83 8.04
C SER A 66 -9.88 -1.33 7.06
N ASP A 67 -9.87 -0.81 5.83
CA ASP A 67 -8.85 -1.16 4.83
C ASP A 67 -7.49 -0.61 5.24
N VAL A 68 -7.42 0.66 5.65
CA VAL A 68 -6.19 1.30 6.14
C VAL A 68 -5.66 0.57 7.38
N PHE A 69 -6.54 0.18 8.30
CA PHE A 69 -6.15 -0.58 9.48
C PHE A 69 -5.58 -1.97 9.14
N ARG A 70 -6.17 -2.67 8.17
CA ARG A 70 -5.66 -3.95 7.66
C ARG A 70 -4.27 -3.79 7.03
N LEU A 71 -4.07 -2.72 6.27
CA LEU A 71 -2.77 -2.39 5.67
C LEU A 71 -1.70 -2.15 6.74
N LEU A 72 -2.03 -1.39 7.80
CA LEU A 72 -1.12 -1.15 8.92
C LEU A 72 -0.71 -2.46 9.60
N HIS A 73 -1.67 -3.35 9.88
CA HIS A 73 -1.37 -4.66 10.45
C HIS A 73 -0.44 -5.50 9.56
N ARG A 74 -0.62 -5.43 8.23
CA ARG A 74 0.25 -6.13 7.29
C ARG A 74 1.69 -5.58 7.34
N ILE A 75 1.85 -4.26 7.41
CA ILE A 75 3.17 -3.61 7.53
C ILE A 75 3.86 -4.06 8.83
N GLN A 76 3.15 -4.03 9.95
CA GLN A 76 3.68 -4.47 11.25
C GLN A 76 4.11 -5.93 11.23
N ALA A 77 3.27 -6.82 10.68
CA ALA A 77 3.60 -8.24 10.56
C ALA A 77 4.84 -8.48 9.68
N ALA A 78 4.98 -7.73 8.58
CA ALA A 78 6.15 -7.82 7.71
C ALA A 78 7.43 -7.30 8.41
N ALA A 79 7.34 -6.20 9.16
CA ALA A 79 8.47 -5.67 9.92
C ALA A 79 8.99 -6.67 10.96
N VAL A 80 8.09 -7.31 11.73
CA VAL A 80 8.45 -8.36 12.69
C VAL A 80 9.09 -9.58 12.01
N ALA A 81 8.63 -9.94 10.81
CA ALA A 81 9.21 -11.06 10.06
C ALA A 81 10.63 -10.75 9.54
N LEU A 82 10.92 -9.48 9.20
CA LEU A 82 12.23 -9.03 8.76
C LEU A 82 13.23 -8.91 9.92
N ASP A 83 12.75 -8.52 11.10
CA ASP A 83 13.55 -8.37 12.32
C ASP A 83 12.87 -9.07 13.52
N PRO A 84 13.04 -10.40 13.66
CA PRO A 84 12.38 -11.15 14.72
C PRO A 84 13.01 -10.83 16.08
N PRO A 85 12.22 -10.62 17.15
CA PRO A 85 12.73 -10.32 18.48
C PRO A 85 13.64 -11.46 18.96
N GLY A 86 14.91 -11.14 19.25
CA GLY A 86 15.92 -12.08 19.73
C GLY A 86 17.11 -12.35 18.81
N LYS A 87 17.33 -11.54 17.77
CA LYS A 87 18.59 -11.51 17.00
C LYS A 87 19.51 -10.36 17.45
N GLU A 88 20.03 -10.44 18.67
CA GLU A 88 21.15 -9.63 19.15
C GLU A 88 22.22 -10.53 19.79
#